data_AF-A0A4R2RVF6-F1
#
_entry.id   AF-A0A4R2RVF6-F1
#
_cell.length_a   1.000
_cell.length_b   1.000
_cell.length_c   1.000
_cell.angle_alpha   90.00
_cell.angle_beta   90.00
_cell.angle_gamma   90.00
#
_symmetry.space_group_name_H-M   'P 1'
#
loop_
_entity.id
_entity.type
_entity.pdbx_description
1 polymer ?
#
loop_
_entity_poly.entity_id
_entity_poly.type
_entity_poly.pdbx_seq_one_letter_code
_entity_poly.pdbx_strand_id
1 'polypeptide(L)'
;MSSLSEALMTLSIFPYIYFLYVMHKVRKTHPEVINFTTYRGFHALIGFIFFTAGTGFYATQVLGAPTLGKVDWLHGISEAGLTITNGLVLLGLKRQLSELGK
;
A
#
# COMPACT_ATOMS: atom_id res chain seq x y z
N MET A 1 5.11 25.26 -6.36
CA MET A 1 5.99 24.86 -5.24
C MET A 1 5.34 23.64 -4.62
N SER A 2 5.97 22.46 -4.68
CA SER A 2 5.43 21.28 -3.99
C SER A 2 5.33 21.57 -2.50
N SER A 3 4.21 21.21 -1.87
CA SER A 3 4.08 21.37 -0.44
C SER A 3 5.11 20.50 0.29
N LEU A 4 5.56 20.89 1.48
CA LEU A 4 6.44 20.03 2.31
C LEU A 4 5.83 18.63 2.49
N SER A 5 4.50 18.56 2.60
CA SER A 5 3.74 17.32 2.70
C SER A 5 3.89 16.43 1.46
N GLU A 6 3.79 16.98 0.25
CA GLU A 6 4.01 16.22 -1.00
C GLU A 6 5.44 15.67 -1.09
N ALA A 7 6.43 16.47 -0.69
CA ALA A 7 7.83 16.04 -0.66
C ALA A 7 8.04 14.89 0.34
N LEU A 8 7.50 15.01 1.56
CA LEU A 8 7.57 13.97 2.58
C LEU A 8 6.85 12.67 2.15
N MET A 9 5.68 12.80 1.52
CA MET A 9 4.93 11.65 0.97
C MET A 9 5.70 10.96 -0.16
N THR A 10 6.35 11.72 -1.03
CA THR A 10 7.17 11.15 -2.11
C THR A 10 8.40 10.45 -1.52
N LEU A 11 9.05 11.08 -0.54
CA LEU A 11 10.23 10.54 0.12
C LEU A 11 9.90 9.33 1.03
N SER A 12 8.65 9.16 1.48
CA SER A 12 8.28 8.02 2.32
C SER A 12 8.38 6.67 1.61
N ILE A 13 8.57 6.66 0.28
CA ILE A 13 8.86 5.43 -0.45
C ILE A 13 10.18 4.78 0.01
N PHE A 14 11.19 5.57 0.38
CA PHE A 14 12.49 5.05 0.82
C PHE A 14 12.38 4.21 2.10
N PRO A 15 11.82 4.71 3.23
CA PRO A 15 11.62 3.89 4.42
C PRO A 15 10.66 2.73 4.16
N TYR A 16 9.70 2.87 3.25
CA TYR A 16 8.78 1.78 2.90
C TYR A 16 9.48 0.63 2.15
N ILE A 17 10.33 0.93 1.18
CA ILE A 17 11.13 -0.08 0.47
C ILE A 17 12.11 -0.76 1.44
N TYR A 18 12.73 0.00 2.35
CA TYR A 18 13.57 -0.57 3.39
C TYR A 18 12.77 -1.53 4.30
N PHE A 19 11.55 -1.14 4.70
CA PHE A 19 10.63 -2.01 5.44
C PHE A 19 10.35 -3.32 4.68
N LEU A 20 10.04 -3.24 3.38
CA LEU A 20 9.81 -4.46 2.57
C LEU A 20 11.05 -5.34 2.46
N TYR A 21 12.23 -4.74 2.33
CA TYR A 21 13.50 -5.47 2.31
C TYR A 21 13.74 -6.23 3.61
N VAL A 22 13.60 -5.55 4.76
CA VAL A 22 13.73 -6.18 6.08
C VAL A 22 12.69 -7.28 6.26
N MET A 23 11.44 -7.02 5.89
CA MET A 23 10.36 -8.00 5.94
C MET A 23 10.66 -9.25 5.10
N HIS A 24 11.20 -9.06 3.89
CA HIS A 24 11.62 -10.16 3.01
C HIS A 24 12.77 -10.97 3.65
N LYS A 25 13.76 -10.29 4.22
CA LYS A 25 14.88 -10.94 4.92
C LYS A 25 14.40 -11.77 6.10
N VAL A 26 13.53 -11.20 6.95
CA VAL A 26 12.93 -11.88 8.11
C VAL A 26 12.16 -13.11 7.67
N ARG A 27 11.27 -13.01 6.66
CA ARG A 27 10.50 -14.15 6.16
C ARG A 27 11.40 -15.25 5.57
N LYS A 28 12.54 -14.89 4.98
CA LYS A 28 13.50 -15.86 4.42
C LYS A 28 14.22 -16.64 5.52
N THR A 29 14.56 -15.99 6.63
CA THR A 29 15.26 -16.62 7.77
C THR A 29 14.30 -17.30 8.75
N HIS A 30 13.11 -16.75 8.91
CA HIS A 30 12.08 -17.12 9.88
C HIS A 30 10.70 -17.10 9.20
N PRO A 31 10.39 -18.11 8.37
CA PRO A 31 9.12 -18.17 7.62
C PRO A 31 7.88 -18.18 8.52
N GLU A 32 8.01 -18.65 9.77
CA GLU A 32 6.99 -18.67 10.81
C GLU A 32 6.61 -17.29 11.36
N VAL A 33 7.49 -16.29 11.20
CA VAL A 33 7.32 -14.93 11.76
C VAL A 33 6.46 -14.05 10.87
N ILE A 34 6.27 -14.36 9.59
CA ILE A 34 5.42 -13.55 8.70
C ILE A 34 4.62 -14.45 7.76
N ASN A 35 3.31 -14.49 7.97
CA ASN A 35 2.41 -15.23 7.09
C ASN A 35 2.51 -14.72 5.64
N PHE A 36 2.42 -15.64 4.68
CA PHE A 36 2.47 -15.33 3.25
C PHE A 36 1.42 -14.28 2.82
N THR A 37 0.25 -14.30 3.44
CA THR A 37 -0.85 -13.35 3.15
C THR A 37 -0.47 -11.93 3.56
N THR A 38 0.13 -11.76 4.75
CA THR A 38 0.63 -10.47 5.25
C THR A 38 1.71 -9.92 4.33
N TYR A 39 2.67 -10.79 3.96
CA TYR A 39 3.74 -10.45 3.03
C TYR A 39 3.20 -9.92 1.69
N ARG A 40 2.21 -10.62 1.12
CA ARG A 40 1.54 -10.18 -0.12
C ARG A 40 0.75 -8.89 0.06
N GLY A 41 0.09 -8.69 1.21
CA GLY A 41 -0.64 -7.46 1.50
C GLY A 41 0.26 -6.23 1.47
N PHE A 42 1.44 -6.30 2.11
CA PHE A 42 2.42 -5.23 2.04
C PHE A 42 2.98 -5.06 0.62
N HIS A 43 3.27 -6.13 -0.12
CA HIS A 43 3.71 -5.97 -1.53
C HIS A 43 2.62 -5.38 -2.43
N ALA A 44 1.35 -5.69 -2.17
CA ALA A 44 0.22 -5.13 -2.90
C ALA A 44 0.09 -3.61 -2.67
N LEU A 45 0.55 -3.09 -1.51
CA LEU A 45 0.59 -1.65 -1.25
C LEU A 45 1.49 -0.90 -2.26
N ILE A 46 2.59 -1.51 -2.73
CA ILE A 46 3.41 -0.91 -3.80
C ILE A 46 2.59 -0.75 -5.08
N GLY A 47 1.86 -1.79 -5.47
CA GLY A 47 0.95 -1.73 -6.62
C GLY A 47 -0.12 -0.66 -6.43
N PHE A 48 -0.67 -0.54 -5.22
CA PHE A 48 -1.62 0.51 -4.85
C PHE A 48 -1.02 1.93 -4.95
N ILE A 49 0.23 2.14 -4.56
CA ILE A 49 0.91 3.44 -4.71
C ILE A 49 1.02 3.81 -6.19
N PHE A 50 1.44 2.88 -7.05
CA PHE A 50 1.50 3.14 -8.50
C PHE A 50 0.12 3.39 -9.11
N PHE A 51 -0.87 2.60 -8.69
CA PHE A 51 -2.25 2.77 -9.11
C PHE A 51 -2.76 4.16 -8.74
N THR A 52 -2.59 4.59 -7.49
CA THR A 52 -3.06 5.89 -7.01
C THR A 52 -2.30 7.08 -7.59
N ALA A 53 -1.01 6.94 -7.84
CA ALA A 53 -0.24 7.93 -8.59
C ALA A 53 -0.77 8.09 -10.02
N GLY A 54 -1.08 6.97 -10.69
CA GLY A 54 -1.66 6.97 -12.04
C GLY A 54 -3.07 7.55 -12.08
N THR A 55 -3.93 7.19 -11.12
CA THR A 55 -5.27 7.77 -11.03
C THR A 55 -5.22 9.26 -10.71
N GLY A 56 -4.31 9.71 -9.83
CA GLY A 56 -4.09 11.13 -9.55
C GLY A 56 -3.62 11.91 -10.78
N PHE A 57 -2.68 11.35 -11.55
CA PHE A 57 -2.26 11.91 -12.82
C PHE A 57 -3.42 11.99 -13.81
N TYR A 58 -4.21 10.92 -13.96
CA TYR A 58 -5.35 10.89 -14.87
C TYR A 58 -6.43 11.92 -14.50
N ALA A 59 -6.77 12.05 -13.22
CA ALA A 59 -7.71 13.07 -12.74
C ALA A 59 -7.25 14.49 -13.09
N THR A 60 -5.98 14.81 -12.84
CA THR A 60 -5.48 16.18 -12.97
C THR A 60 -5.09 16.56 -14.39
N GLN A 61 -4.41 15.66 -15.11
CA GLN A 61 -3.83 15.95 -16.43
C GLN A 61 -4.75 15.56 -17.59
N VAL A 62 -5.63 14.57 -17.41
CA VAL A 62 -6.52 14.10 -18.48
C VAL A 62 -7.94 14.64 -18.29
N LEU A 63 -8.48 14.56 -17.08
CA LEU A 63 -9.83 15.04 -16.78
C LEU A 63 -9.89 16.53 -16.39
N GLY A 64 -8.74 17.17 -16.17
CA GLY A 64 -8.66 18.58 -15.77
C GLY A 64 -9.23 18.86 -14.36
N ALA A 65 -9.42 17.83 -13.54
CA ALA A 65 -9.92 17.99 -12.18
C ALA A 65 -8.83 18.62 -11.29
N PRO A 66 -9.19 19.47 -10.31
CA PRO A 66 -8.19 20.09 -9.41
C PRO A 66 -7.39 19.06 -8.61
N THR A 67 -8.04 17.96 -8.20
CA THR A 67 -7.44 16.86 -7.43
C THR A 67 -8.17 15.55 -7.74
N LEU A 68 -7.55 14.41 -7.37
CA LEU A 68 -8.18 13.09 -7.47
C LEU A 68 -9.53 13.01 -6.72
N GLY A 69 -9.63 13.66 -5.56
CA GLY A 69 -10.85 13.68 -4.75
C GLY A 69 -12.02 14.46 -5.36
N LYS A 70 -11.85 15.07 -6.54
CA LYS A 70 -12.93 15.71 -7.30
C LYS A 70 -13.49 14.81 -8.41
N VAL A 71 -12.99 13.58 -8.53
CA VAL A 71 -13.47 12.58 -9.49
C VAL A 71 -13.94 11.36 -8.70
N ASP A 72 -15.23 11.34 -8.33
CA ASP A 72 -15.79 10.40 -7.33
C ASP A 72 -15.49 8.93 -7.61
N TRP A 73 -15.67 8.47 -8.86
CA TRP A 73 -15.43 7.07 -9.22
C TRP A 73 -13.94 6.70 -9.14
N LEU A 74 -13.05 7.66 -9.47
CA LEU A 74 -11.61 7.46 -9.49
C LEU A 74 -11.00 7.57 -8.07
N HIS A 75 -11.61 8.39 -7.23
CA HIS A 75 -11.34 8.43 -5.81
C HIS A 75 -11.81 7.14 -5.13
N GLY A 76 -13.06 6.73 -5.37
CA GLY A 76 -13.64 5.52 -4.79
C GLY A 76 -12.90 4.24 -5.16
N ILE A 77 -12.45 4.09 -6.42
CA ILE A 77 -11.62 2.92 -6.80
C ILE A 77 -10.26 2.93 -6.12
N SER A 78 -9.70 4.11 -5.84
CA SER A 78 -8.46 4.25 -5.07
C SER A 78 -8.70 3.80 -3.61
N GLU A 79 -9.75 4.26 -2.96
CA GLU A 79 -10.09 3.83 -1.58
C GLU A 79 -10.43 2.34 -1.49
N ALA A 80 -11.10 1.78 -2.50
CA ALA A 80 -11.35 0.35 -2.59
C ALA A 80 -10.03 -0.44 -2.72
N GLY A 81 -9.08 0.05 -3.51
CA GLY A 81 -7.74 -0.52 -3.63
C GLY A 81 -7.02 -0.59 -2.27
N LEU A 82 -7.05 0.51 -1.52
CA LEU A 82 -6.47 0.57 -0.16
C LEU A 82 -7.16 -0.41 0.80
N THR A 83 -8.49 -0.53 0.70
CA THR A 83 -9.29 -1.45 1.51
C THR A 83 -8.89 -2.90 1.24
N ILE A 84 -8.68 -3.27 -0.03
CA ILE A 84 -8.22 -4.61 -0.42
C ILE A 84 -6.82 -4.88 0.13
N THR A 85 -5.88 -3.95 -0.02
CA THR A 85 -4.51 -4.13 0.50
C THR A 85 -4.49 -4.29 2.02
N ASN A 86 -5.27 -3.48 2.74
CA ASN A 86 -5.39 -3.58 4.19
C ASN A 86 -6.08 -4.88 4.62
N GLY A 87 -7.09 -5.32 3.87
CA GLY A 87 -7.75 -6.61 4.07
C GLY A 87 -6.77 -7.78 3.97
N LEU A 88 -5.87 -7.79 2.99
CA LEU A 88 -4.83 -8.83 2.85
C LEU A 88 -3.87 -8.83 4.06
N VAL A 89 -3.45 -7.66 4.52
CA VAL A 89 -2.60 -7.53 5.72
C VAL A 89 -3.34 -8.08 6.94
N LEU A 90 -4.57 -7.65 7.18
CA LEU A 90 -5.39 -8.09 8.31
C LEU A 90 -5.63 -9.60 8.31
N LEU A 91 -5.98 -10.17 7.16
CA LEU A 91 -6.21 -11.61 7.01
C LEU A 91 -4.95 -12.42 7.31
N GLY A 92 -3.79 -11.93 6.89
CA GLY A 92 -2.52 -12.58 7.18
C GLY A 92 -2.15 -12.52 8.66
N LEU A 93 -2.32 -11.37 9.30
CA LEU A 93 -2.11 -11.21 10.74
C LEU A 93 -3.05 -12.10 11.56
N LYS A 94 -4.33 -12.16 11.17
CA LYS A 94 -5.32 -13.04 11.81
C LYS A 94 -4.92 -14.52 11.72
N ARG A 95 -4.48 -14.98 10.54
CA ARG A 95 -4.00 -16.36 10.34
C ARG A 95 -2.82 -16.68 11.24
N GLN A 96 -1.88 -15.76 11.31
CA GLN A 96 -0.69 -15.92 12.12
C GLN A 96 -0.98 -16.00 13.62
N LEU A 97 -1.88 -15.14 14.12
CA LEU A 97 -2.30 -15.21 15.52
C LEU A 97 -3.00 -16.55 15.84
N SER A 98 -3.77 -17.09 14.89
CA SER A 98 -4.40 -18.40 15.03
C SER A 98 -3.40 -19.57 14.99
N GLU A 99 -2.22 -19.40 14.40
CA GLU A 99 -1.16 -20.40 14.37
C GLU A 99 -0.34 -20.38 15.67
N LEU A 100 -0.12 -19.20 16.25
CA LEU A 100 0.61 -19.02 17.52
C LEU A 100 -0.18 -19.48 18.76
N GLY A 101 -1.52 -19.49 18.68
CA GLY A 101 -2.40 -19.96 19.76
C GLY A 101 -2.66 -21.46 19.77
N LYS A 102 -2.00 -22.23 18.89
CA LYS A 102 -2.01 -23.70 18.86
C LYS A 102 -0.74 -24.24 19.51
#